data_AF-A0A522YEY7-F1
#
_entry.id   AF-A0A522YEY7-F1
#
_cell.length_a   1.000
_cell.length_b   1.000
_cell.length_c   1.000
_cell.angle_alpha   90.00
_cell.angle_beta   90.00
_cell.angle_gamma   90.00
#
_symmetry.space_group_name_H-M   'P 1'
#
loop_
_entity.id
_entity.type
_entity.pdbx_description
1 polymer ?
#
loop_
_entity_poly.entity_id
_entity_poly.type
_entity_poly.pdbx_seq_one_letter_code
_entity_poly.pdbx_strand_id
1 'polypeptide(L)'
;MSACRYCGCSGWLSALTTDGLCGNCEHLVSAELEQRVRTLTQSERGAADTQNPSTKLDRMDLAVAQLEALATYERKGIRTPVESPERRLKEAQRERDALLMRTAKEELDAVMRAVRAEGEPERKAKLLGDFRLRLKDYVTRAVSKGPLPALERKVRAAAWKVLLDARIAAAHHAEKDGRGDDAARAYREALTLLSSPEAGGPLLMEQRLRIQERLETLIS
;
A
#
# COMPACT_ATOMS: atom_id res chain seq x y z
N MET A 1 -22.38 40.45 8.71
CA MET A 1 -21.23 40.51 9.64
C MET A 1 -20.16 39.61 9.11
N SER A 2 -18.93 40.10 8.95
CA SER A 2 -17.80 39.25 8.58
C SER A 2 -17.41 38.39 9.79
N ALA A 3 -17.23 37.08 9.57
CA ALA A 3 -16.75 36.15 10.59
C ALA A 3 -15.28 35.82 10.33
N CYS A 4 -14.53 35.48 11.38
CA CYS A 4 -13.15 35.00 11.26
C CYS A 4 -13.12 33.71 10.42
N ARG A 5 -12.33 33.67 9.35
CA ARG A 5 -12.19 32.52 8.44
C ARG A 5 -11.60 31.28 9.10
N TYR A 6 -10.90 31.44 10.23
CA TYR A 6 -10.30 30.34 10.96
C TYR A 6 -11.23 29.76 12.03
N CYS A 7 -11.65 30.57 13.00
CA CYS A 7 -12.44 30.13 14.16
C CYS A 7 -13.96 30.35 14.03
N GLY A 8 -14.44 31.05 13.01
CA GLY A 8 -15.86 31.34 12.80
C GLY A 8 -16.46 32.37 13.77
N CYS A 9 -15.70 32.87 14.75
CA CYS A 9 -16.18 33.91 15.64
C CYS A 9 -16.62 35.15 14.85
N SER A 10 -17.79 35.66 15.18
CA SER A 10 -18.35 36.90 14.64
C SER A 10 -18.71 37.83 15.80
N GLY A 11 -18.58 39.13 15.57
CA GLY A 11 -18.84 40.14 16.59
C GLY A 11 -18.73 41.52 15.98
N TRP A 12 -19.59 42.44 16.41
CA TRP A 12 -19.65 43.80 15.86
C TRP A 12 -18.38 44.63 16.13
N LEU A 13 -17.57 44.25 17.12
CA LEU A 13 -16.31 44.90 17.49
C LEU A 13 -15.06 44.14 17.02
N SER A 14 -15.22 43.02 16.31
CA SER A 14 -14.07 42.22 15.87
C SER A 14 -13.51 42.79 14.58
N ALA A 15 -12.49 43.65 14.69
CA ALA A 15 -11.66 44.02 13.54
C ALA A 15 -11.00 42.76 12.97
N LEU A 16 -11.23 42.50 11.68
CA LEU A 16 -10.62 41.40 10.95
C LEU A 16 -9.43 41.91 10.12
N THR A 17 -8.43 41.04 9.96
CA THR A 17 -7.27 41.29 9.09
C THR A 17 -7.67 41.25 7.62
N THR A 18 -6.72 41.59 6.74
CA THR A 18 -6.90 41.46 5.28
C THR A 18 -7.15 40.01 4.83
N ASP A 19 -6.73 39.04 5.64
CA ASP A 19 -7.00 37.60 5.43
C ASP A 19 -8.29 37.11 6.11
N GLY A 20 -9.08 38.03 6.68
CA GLY A 20 -10.32 37.71 7.37
C GLY A 20 -10.11 36.96 8.69
N LEU A 21 -8.99 37.19 9.38
CA LEU A 21 -8.69 36.59 10.69
C LEU A 21 -8.98 37.59 11.82
N CYS A 22 -9.40 37.12 12.99
CA CYS A 22 -9.37 37.96 14.20
C CYS A 22 -7.95 38.02 14.76
N GLY A 23 -7.62 39.03 15.58
CA GLY A 23 -6.26 39.22 16.10
C GLY A 23 -5.68 38.00 16.85
N ASN A 24 -6.51 37.24 17.57
CA ASN A 24 -6.05 36.00 18.23
C ASN A 24 -5.67 34.91 17.21
N CYS A 25 -6.45 34.78 16.13
CA CYS A 25 -6.17 33.78 15.10
C CYS A 25 -5.02 34.19 14.19
N GLU A 26 -4.81 35.49 13.96
CA GLU A 26 -3.75 35.99 13.07
C GLU A 26 -2.36 35.52 13.49
N HIS A 27 -2.00 35.69 14.76
CA HIS A 27 -0.70 35.28 15.28
C HIS A 27 -0.52 33.75 15.23
N LEU A 28 -1.55 33.00 15.61
CA LEU A 28 -1.52 31.55 15.62
C LEU A 28 -1.39 30.98 14.19
N VAL A 29 -2.21 31.47 13.27
CA VAL A 29 -2.19 31.03 11.87
C VAL A 29 -0.87 31.41 11.21
N SER A 30 -0.35 32.62 11.44
CA SER A 30 0.94 33.05 10.86
C SER A 30 2.08 32.15 11.30
N ALA A 31 2.20 31.87 12.61
CA ALA A 31 3.24 31.00 13.15
C ALA A 31 3.13 29.56 12.61
N GLU A 32 1.90 29.05 12.49
CA GLU A 32 1.66 27.72 11.92
C GLU A 32 2.03 27.67 10.43
N LEU A 33 1.61 28.66 9.63
CA LEU A 33 1.94 28.74 8.21
C LEU A 33 3.45 28.74 7.99
N GLU A 34 4.21 29.56 8.74
CA GLU A 34 5.67 29.57 8.65
C GLU A 34 6.28 28.21 8.98
N GLN A 35 5.82 27.57 10.07
CA GLN A 35 6.34 26.27 10.47
C GLN A 35 6.10 25.21 9.40
N ARG A 36 4.90 25.19 8.81
CA ARG A 36 4.55 24.26 7.73
C ARG A 36 5.42 24.47 6.50
N VAL A 37 5.67 25.73 6.12
CA VAL A 37 6.55 26.06 4.98
C VAL A 37 8.00 25.64 5.24
N ARG A 38 8.50 25.83 6.47
CA ARG A 38 9.83 25.33 6.87
C ARG A 38 9.91 23.82 6.74
N THR A 39 8.94 23.09 7.30
CA THR A 39 8.90 21.62 7.23
C THR A 39 8.74 21.11 5.79
N LEU A 40 7.91 21.76 4.97
CA LEU A 40 7.75 21.44 3.55
C LEU A 40 9.09 21.56 2.83
N THR A 41 9.76 22.71 2.96
CA THR A 41 11.04 22.98 2.31
C THR A 41 12.11 21.98 2.73
N GLN A 42 12.19 21.67 4.03
CA GLN A 42 13.14 20.68 4.55
C GLN A 42 12.85 19.27 4.00
N SER A 43 11.57 18.91 3.88
CA SER A 43 11.16 17.59 3.38
C SER A 43 11.45 17.45 1.89
N GLU A 44 11.16 18.48 1.09
CA GLU A 44 11.48 18.52 -0.34
C GLU A 44 12.98 18.39 -0.60
N ARG A 45 13.81 19.15 0.14
CA ARG A 45 15.28 19.01 0.08
C ARG A 45 15.73 17.62 0.47
N GLY A 46 15.24 17.09 1.60
CA GLY A 46 15.56 15.75 2.06
C GLY A 46 15.18 14.65 1.07
N ALA A 47 14.07 14.82 0.34
CA ALA A 47 13.65 13.90 -0.72
C ALA A 47 14.54 14.00 -1.98
N ALA A 48 15.04 15.19 -2.29
CA ALA A 48 15.95 15.41 -3.41
C ALA A 48 17.33 14.78 -3.16
N ASP A 49 17.86 14.93 -1.94
CA ASP A 49 19.23 14.55 -1.60
C ASP A 49 19.40 13.04 -1.34
N THR A 50 18.34 12.36 -0.89
CA THR A 50 18.44 10.93 -0.53
C THR A 50 18.33 10.02 -1.76
N GLN A 51 19.19 9.00 -1.79
CA GLN A 51 19.14 7.90 -2.77
C GLN A 51 18.33 6.70 -2.26
N ASN A 52 17.97 6.66 -0.97
CA ASN A 52 17.17 5.58 -0.41
C ASN A 52 15.68 5.78 -0.77
N PRO A 53 15.05 4.88 -1.56
CA PRO A 53 13.67 5.06 -1.99
C PRO A 53 12.67 5.14 -0.83
N SER A 54 12.86 4.36 0.24
CA SER A 54 11.98 4.39 1.41
C SER A 54 12.05 5.74 2.10
N THR A 55 13.27 6.23 2.38
CA THR A 55 13.45 7.56 2.98
C THR A 55 12.90 8.65 2.08
N LYS A 56 13.09 8.54 0.76
CA LYS A 56 12.54 9.50 -0.21
C LYS A 56 11.01 9.55 -0.14
N LEU A 57 10.35 8.40 -0.10
CA LEU A 57 8.91 8.29 0.03
C LEU A 57 8.39 8.91 1.34
N ASP A 58 9.05 8.64 2.46
CA ASP A 58 8.65 9.20 3.75
C ASP A 58 8.77 10.72 3.78
N ARG A 59 9.81 11.27 3.12
CA ARG A 59 9.98 12.72 2.96
C ARG A 59 8.90 13.32 2.03
N MET A 60 8.54 12.63 0.96
CA MET A 60 7.46 13.06 0.06
C MET A 60 6.10 13.02 0.75
N ASP A 61 5.81 12.00 1.57
CA ASP A 61 4.58 11.93 2.36
C ASP A 61 4.47 13.10 3.34
N LEU A 62 5.57 13.46 4.01
CA LEU A 62 5.58 14.63 4.88
C LEU A 62 5.34 15.93 4.09
N ALA A 63 5.95 16.07 2.92
CA ALA A 63 5.73 17.22 2.04
C ALA A 63 4.26 17.33 1.59
N VAL A 64 3.66 16.21 1.17
CA VAL A 64 2.23 16.13 0.82
C VAL A 64 1.36 16.54 1.99
N ALA A 65 1.61 16.02 3.20
CA ALA A 65 0.84 16.39 4.39
C ALA A 65 0.92 17.89 4.72
N GLN A 66 2.09 18.53 4.53
CA GLN A 66 2.20 19.98 4.71
C GLN A 66 1.45 20.76 3.63
N LEU A 67 1.51 20.32 2.37
CA LEU A 67 0.77 20.93 1.26
C LEU A 67 -0.75 20.79 1.44
N GLU A 68 -1.24 19.65 1.95
CA GLU A 68 -2.66 19.45 2.27
C GLU A 68 -3.15 20.43 3.34
N ALA A 69 -2.35 20.66 4.38
CA ALA A 69 -2.67 21.63 5.40
C ALA A 69 -2.69 23.05 4.83
N LEU A 70 -1.68 23.44 4.04
CA LEU A 70 -1.63 24.75 3.38
C LEU A 70 -2.81 24.96 2.41
N ALA A 71 -3.16 23.95 1.61
CA ALA A 71 -4.33 23.97 0.74
C ALA A 71 -5.65 24.13 1.53
N THR A 72 -5.70 23.67 2.79
CA THR A 72 -6.86 23.90 3.66
C THR A 72 -7.00 25.36 4.06
N TYR A 73 -5.90 26.08 4.28
CA TYR A 73 -5.92 27.53 4.50
C TYR A 73 -6.35 28.29 3.25
N GLU A 74 -5.81 27.92 2.09
CA GLU A 74 -6.18 28.48 0.78
C GLU A 74 -7.69 28.35 0.52
N ARG A 75 -8.27 27.17 0.76
CA ARG A 75 -9.73 26.93 0.64
C ARG A 75 -10.59 27.77 1.58
N LYS A 76 -10.05 28.17 2.73
CA LYS A 76 -10.70 29.10 3.66
C LYS A 76 -10.56 30.57 3.23
N GLY A 77 -9.85 30.85 2.13
CA GLY A 77 -9.52 32.19 1.66
C GLY A 77 -8.42 32.85 2.47
N ILE A 78 -7.63 32.09 3.25
CA ILE A 78 -6.50 32.60 4.01
C ILE A 78 -5.26 32.50 3.11
N ARG A 79 -4.57 33.62 2.87
CA ARG A 79 -3.37 33.62 2.03
C ARG A 79 -2.27 32.78 2.68
N THR A 80 -1.58 32.00 1.86
CA THR A 80 -0.45 31.16 2.27
C THR A 80 0.84 31.68 1.67
N PRO A 81 2.01 31.52 2.34
CA PRO A 81 3.29 31.93 1.76
C PRO A 81 3.73 31.09 0.55
N VAL A 82 3.17 29.89 0.40
CA VAL A 82 3.33 29.05 -0.79
C VAL A 82 2.30 29.46 -1.82
N GLU A 83 2.74 29.71 -3.04
CA GLU A 83 1.85 30.00 -4.16
C GLU A 83 1.12 28.73 -4.60
N SER A 84 -0.21 28.82 -4.72
CA SER A 84 -1.10 27.74 -5.17
C SER A 84 -0.85 26.38 -4.48
N PRO A 85 -0.96 26.27 -3.15
CA PRO A 85 -0.76 25.00 -2.44
C PRO A 85 -1.57 23.84 -3.01
N GLU A 86 -2.81 24.06 -3.45
CA GLU A 86 -3.61 23.01 -4.10
C GLU A 86 -2.98 22.47 -5.39
N ARG A 87 -2.38 23.34 -6.21
CA ARG A 87 -1.71 22.91 -7.45
C ARG A 87 -0.47 22.08 -7.11
N ARG A 88 0.38 22.61 -6.22
CA ARG A 88 1.60 21.92 -5.76
C ARG A 88 1.29 20.59 -5.08
N LEU A 89 0.19 20.51 -4.34
CA LEU A 89 -0.29 19.27 -3.74
C LEU A 89 -0.55 18.19 -4.79
N LYS A 90 -1.28 18.52 -5.86
CA LYS A 90 -1.59 17.59 -6.95
C LYS A 90 -0.31 17.10 -7.65
N GLU A 91 0.65 17.98 -7.85
CA GLU A 91 1.96 17.65 -8.43
C GLU A 91 2.75 16.70 -7.50
N ALA A 92 2.89 17.05 -6.23
CA ALA A 92 3.60 16.23 -5.24
C ALA A 92 2.96 14.85 -5.07
N GLN A 93 1.63 14.75 -5.03
CA GLN A 93 0.91 13.48 -4.97
C GLN A 93 1.18 12.60 -6.21
N ARG A 94 1.20 13.18 -7.41
CA ARG A 94 1.52 12.45 -8.65
C ARG A 94 2.95 11.95 -8.67
N GLU A 95 3.91 12.79 -8.30
CA GLU A 95 5.32 12.41 -8.24
C GLU A 95 5.56 11.30 -7.20
N ARG A 96 4.91 11.41 -6.04
CA ARG A 96 4.99 10.40 -4.99
C ARG A 96 4.39 9.08 -5.44
N ASP A 97 3.19 9.09 -6.02
CA ASP A 97 2.53 7.87 -6.51
C ASP A 97 3.36 7.21 -7.63
N ALA A 98 4.03 7.99 -8.48
CA ALA A 98 4.96 7.47 -9.48
C ALA A 98 6.20 6.84 -8.85
N LEU A 99 6.75 7.44 -7.77
CA LEU A 99 7.86 6.85 -7.01
C LEU A 99 7.44 5.54 -6.34
N LEU A 100 6.29 5.51 -5.65
CA LEU A 100 5.71 4.31 -5.03
C LEU A 100 5.63 3.17 -6.05
N MET A 101 5.14 3.45 -7.26
CA MET A 101 5.01 2.43 -8.30
C MET A 101 6.37 1.92 -8.80
N ARG A 102 7.37 2.79 -8.95
CA ARG A 102 8.73 2.37 -9.34
C ARG A 102 9.36 1.49 -8.26
N THR A 103 9.31 1.92 -7.00
CA THR A 103 9.82 1.16 -5.87
C THR A 103 9.14 -0.20 -5.76
N ALA A 104 7.81 -0.26 -5.92
CA ALA A 104 7.06 -1.52 -5.92
C ALA A 104 7.51 -2.49 -7.02
N LYS A 105 7.84 -1.98 -8.23
CA LYS A 105 8.35 -2.83 -9.33
C LYS A 105 9.75 -3.35 -9.04
N GLU A 106 10.65 -2.48 -8.59
CA GLU A 106 12.03 -2.85 -8.27
C GLU A 106 12.09 -3.88 -7.15
N GLU A 107 11.29 -3.70 -6.10
CA GLU A 107 11.15 -4.67 -5.03
C GLU A 107 10.54 -5.99 -5.50
N LEU A 108 9.51 -5.95 -6.36
CA LEU A 108 8.96 -7.16 -6.95
C LEU A 108 10.01 -7.93 -7.74
N ASP A 109 10.81 -7.25 -8.57
CA ASP A 109 11.87 -7.89 -9.35
C ASP A 109 12.94 -8.53 -8.46
N ALA A 110 13.30 -7.87 -7.34
CA ALA A 110 14.19 -8.45 -6.34
C ALA A 110 13.58 -9.68 -5.66
N VAL A 111 12.32 -9.60 -5.22
CA VAL A 111 11.59 -10.71 -4.59
C VAL A 111 11.44 -11.88 -5.55
N MET A 112 11.10 -11.63 -6.82
CA MET A 112 10.95 -12.69 -7.82
C MET A 112 12.28 -13.38 -8.12
N ARG A 113 13.42 -12.66 -8.09
CA ARG A 113 14.75 -13.29 -8.17
C ARG A 113 15.00 -14.19 -6.97
N ALA A 114 14.71 -13.74 -5.75
CA ALA A 114 14.85 -14.55 -4.54
C ALA A 114 13.95 -15.80 -4.57
N VAL A 115 12.69 -15.65 -4.99
CA VAL A 115 11.71 -16.75 -5.14
C VAL A 115 12.18 -17.79 -6.15
N ARG A 116 12.85 -17.39 -7.24
CA ARG A 116 13.41 -18.32 -8.23
C ARG A 116 14.62 -19.08 -7.70
N ALA A 117 15.45 -18.42 -6.89
CA ALA A 117 16.64 -19.03 -6.29
C ALA A 117 16.31 -19.94 -5.09
N GLU A 118 15.18 -19.70 -4.43
CA GLU A 118 14.72 -20.52 -3.32
C GLU A 118 14.28 -21.91 -3.81
N GLY A 119 14.57 -22.94 -3.02
CA GLY A 119 14.15 -24.33 -3.29
C GLY A 119 12.85 -24.68 -2.57
N GLU A 120 12.71 -24.22 -1.32
CA GLU A 120 11.59 -24.60 -0.44
C GLU A 120 10.32 -23.81 -0.76
N PRO A 121 9.19 -24.47 -1.11
CA PRO A 121 7.94 -23.79 -1.45
C PRO A 121 7.38 -22.89 -0.34
N GLU A 122 7.49 -23.30 0.92
CA GLU A 122 7.06 -22.52 2.07
C GLU A 122 7.83 -21.20 2.19
N ARG A 123 9.14 -21.23 1.95
CA ARG A 123 9.98 -20.03 1.94
C ARG A 123 9.65 -19.13 0.76
N LYS A 124 9.42 -19.68 -0.43
CA LYS A 124 8.92 -18.91 -1.59
C LYS A 124 7.62 -18.19 -1.28
N ALA A 125 6.65 -18.90 -0.70
CA ALA A 125 5.37 -18.34 -0.33
C ALA A 125 5.52 -17.25 0.74
N LYS A 126 6.42 -17.45 1.71
CA LYS A 126 6.76 -16.43 2.72
C LYS A 126 7.34 -15.16 2.09
N LEU A 127 8.32 -15.28 1.18
CA LEU A 127 8.90 -14.13 0.47
C LEU A 127 7.84 -13.30 -0.26
N LEU A 128 6.92 -13.97 -0.97
CA LEU A 128 5.80 -13.32 -1.65
C LEU A 128 4.79 -12.73 -0.65
N GLY A 129 4.55 -13.41 0.48
CA GLY A 129 3.69 -12.95 1.56
C GLY A 129 4.19 -11.66 2.22
N ASP A 130 5.48 -11.61 2.56
CA ASP A 130 6.16 -10.45 3.13
C ASP A 130 6.10 -9.27 2.16
N PHE A 131 6.36 -9.51 0.87
CA PHE A 131 6.24 -8.47 -0.15
C PHE A 131 4.79 -7.98 -0.32
N ARG A 132 3.80 -8.88 -0.25
CA ARG A 132 2.38 -8.49 -0.29
C ARG A 132 2.01 -7.54 0.85
N LEU A 133 2.58 -7.73 2.06
CA LEU A 133 2.34 -6.81 3.17
C LEU A 133 2.87 -5.40 2.85
N ARG A 134 4.05 -5.30 2.22
CA ARG A 134 4.58 -4.01 1.73
C ARG A 134 3.71 -3.40 0.63
N LEU A 135 3.22 -4.20 -0.32
CA LEU A 135 2.27 -3.72 -1.33
C LEU A 135 0.99 -3.15 -0.73
N LYS A 136 0.47 -3.73 0.35
CA LYS A 136 -0.70 -3.19 1.06
C LYS A 136 -0.42 -1.81 1.67
N ASP A 137 0.78 -1.62 2.23
CA ASP A 137 1.21 -0.30 2.71
C ASP A 137 1.21 0.71 1.55
N TYR A 138 1.81 0.36 0.41
CA TYR A 138 1.83 1.22 -0.77
C TYR A 138 0.42 1.55 -1.30
N VAL A 139 -0.48 0.58 -1.34
CA VAL A 139 -1.88 0.80 -1.76
C VAL A 139 -2.61 1.76 -0.81
N THR A 140 -2.27 1.72 0.48
CA THR A 140 -2.89 2.59 1.50
C THR A 140 -2.34 4.01 1.42
N ARG A 141 -1.05 4.18 1.09
CA ARG A 141 -0.37 5.48 0.95
C ARG A 141 -0.69 6.20 -0.37
N ALA A 142 -0.94 5.45 -1.44
CA ALA A 142 -1.19 6.02 -2.75
C ALA A 142 -2.54 6.77 -2.82
N VAL A 143 -2.52 7.99 -3.37
CA VAL A 143 -3.76 8.76 -3.60
C VAL A 143 -4.51 8.16 -4.79
N SER A 144 -3.79 7.85 -5.87
CA SER A 144 -4.29 7.03 -6.95
C SER A 144 -3.78 5.60 -6.80
N LYS A 145 -4.69 4.67 -6.50
CA LYS A 145 -4.33 3.25 -6.36
C LYS A 145 -3.71 2.66 -7.62
N GLY A 146 -4.05 3.20 -8.80
CA GLY A 146 -3.50 2.77 -10.09
C GLY A 146 -3.45 1.25 -10.25
N PRO A 147 -2.31 0.67 -10.68
CA PRO A 147 -2.16 -0.77 -10.86
C PRO A 147 -1.73 -1.52 -9.58
N LEU A 148 -1.45 -0.85 -8.46
CA LEU A 148 -0.94 -1.48 -7.23
C LEU A 148 -1.88 -2.58 -6.68
N PRO A 149 -3.22 -2.40 -6.61
CA PRO A 149 -4.12 -3.48 -6.18
C PRO A 149 -4.11 -4.69 -7.11
N ALA A 150 -3.94 -4.48 -8.42
CA ALA A 150 -3.84 -5.59 -9.36
C ALA A 150 -2.52 -6.35 -9.17
N LEU A 151 -1.43 -5.64 -8.87
CA LEU A 151 -0.14 -6.24 -8.52
C LEU A 151 -0.23 -7.06 -7.24
N GLU A 152 -0.85 -6.51 -6.18
CA GLU A 152 -1.08 -7.21 -4.92
C GLU A 152 -1.84 -8.53 -5.13
N ARG A 153 -2.92 -8.49 -5.92
CA ARG A 153 -3.69 -9.70 -6.27
C ARG A 153 -2.84 -10.73 -6.99
N LYS A 154 -1.98 -10.32 -7.93
CA LYS A 154 -1.07 -11.21 -8.66
C LYS A 154 -0.04 -11.86 -7.73
N VAL A 155 0.59 -11.09 -6.84
CA VAL A 155 1.56 -11.61 -5.86
C VAL A 155 0.88 -12.59 -4.91
N ARG A 156 -0.32 -12.26 -4.44
CA ARG A 156 -1.12 -13.18 -3.60
C ARG A 156 -1.44 -14.49 -4.33
N ALA A 157 -1.90 -14.41 -5.58
CA ALA A 157 -2.21 -15.59 -6.39
C ALA A 157 -0.95 -16.45 -6.65
N ALA A 158 0.21 -15.82 -6.87
CA ALA A 158 1.47 -16.53 -7.02
C ALA A 158 1.89 -17.27 -5.74
N ALA A 159 1.78 -16.63 -4.57
CA ALA A 159 2.10 -17.26 -3.29
C ALA A 159 1.19 -18.48 -3.02
N TRP A 160 -0.11 -18.32 -3.29
CA TRP A 160 -1.09 -19.39 -3.18
C TRP A 160 -0.77 -20.56 -4.12
N LYS A 161 -0.46 -20.27 -5.40
CA LYS A 161 -0.13 -21.30 -6.38
C LYS A 161 1.10 -22.12 -5.99
N VAL A 162 2.15 -21.46 -5.50
CA VAL A 162 3.37 -22.13 -5.02
C VAL A 162 3.05 -23.15 -3.92
N LEU A 163 2.21 -22.77 -2.96
CA LEU A 163 1.81 -23.68 -1.88
C LEU A 163 0.95 -24.84 -2.40
N LEU A 164 -0.03 -24.56 -3.27
CA LEU A 164 -0.89 -25.60 -3.82
C LEU A 164 -0.08 -26.64 -4.61
N ASP A 165 0.76 -26.17 -5.53
CA ASP A 165 1.59 -27.04 -6.37
C ASP A 165 2.53 -27.91 -5.50
N ALA A 166 3.05 -27.36 -4.40
CA ALA A 166 3.87 -28.10 -3.45
C ALA A 166 3.11 -29.20 -2.70
N ARG A 167 1.87 -28.92 -2.24
CA ARG A 167 1.04 -29.92 -1.55
C ARG A 167 0.64 -31.06 -2.48
N ILE A 168 0.32 -30.75 -3.73
CA ILE A 168 0.01 -31.76 -4.74
C ILE A 168 1.25 -32.61 -5.06
N ALA A 169 2.42 -31.99 -5.22
CA ALA A 169 3.66 -32.72 -5.46
C ALA A 169 4.02 -33.65 -4.28
N ALA A 170 3.87 -33.17 -3.04
CA ALA A 170 4.08 -33.96 -1.84
C ALA A 170 3.12 -35.15 -1.76
N ALA A 171 1.84 -34.95 -2.10
CA ALA A 171 0.85 -36.00 -2.13
C ALA A 171 1.22 -37.10 -3.14
N HIS A 172 1.54 -36.71 -4.39
CA HIS A 172 1.97 -37.66 -5.42
C HIS A 172 3.25 -38.39 -5.07
N HIS A 173 4.20 -37.74 -4.40
CA HIS A 173 5.43 -38.39 -3.97
C HIS A 173 5.15 -39.44 -2.88
N ALA A 174 4.34 -39.09 -1.87
CA ALA A 174 3.95 -40.02 -0.82
C ALA A 174 3.16 -41.23 -1.36
N GLU A 175 2.27 -41.03 -2.34
CA GLU A 175 1.59 -42.15 -3.02
C GLU A 175 2.58 -43.11 -3.68
N LYS A 176 3.56 -42.57 -4.41
CA LYS A 176 4.58 -43.39 -5.10
C LYS A 176 5.43 -44.19 -4.13
N ASP A 177 5.66 -43.65 -2.93
CA ASP A 177 6.40 -44.33 -1.87
C ASP A 177 5.54 -45.31 -1.05
N GLY A 178 4.25 -45.46 -1.38
CA GLY A 178 3.32 -46.32 -0.63
C GLY A 178 2.88 -45.73 0.73
N ARG A 179 3.13 -44.44 0.98
CA ARG A 179 2.77 -43.74 2.22
C ARG A 179 1.38 -43.11 2.11
N GLY A 180 0.34 -43.95 2.12
CA GLY A 180 -1.06 -43.55 1.92
C GLY A 180 -1.54 -42.44 2.86
N ASP A 181 -1.23 -42.55 4.16
CA ASP A 181 -1.63 -41.54 5.16
C ASP A 181 -1.02 -40.16 4.91
N ASP A 182 0.26 -40.13 4.51
CA ASP A 182 0.96 -38.89 4.18
C ASP A 182 0.38 -38.25 2.91
N ALA A 183 0.06 -39.06 1.90
CA ALA A 183 -0.60 -38.60 0.69
C ALA A 183 -2.00 -38.01 0.99
N ALA A 184 -2.81 -38.73 1.77
CA ALA A 184 -4.14 -38.27 2.17
C ALA A 184 -4.08 -36.98 3.00
N ARG A 185 -3.07 -36.82 3.87
CA ARG A 185 -2.84 -35.56 4.60
C ARG A 185 -2.52 -34.41 3.62
N ALA A 186 -1.59 -34.61 2.69
CA ALA A 186 -1.19 -33.59 1.73
C ALA A 186 -2.34 -33.16 0.79
N TYR A 187 -3.19 -34.08 0.33
CA TYR A 187 -4.38 -33.73 -0.44
C TYR A 187 -5.42 -32.94 0.35
N ARG A 188 -5.64 -33.28 1.63
CA ARG A 188 -6.53 -32.50 2.50
C ARG A 188 -6.05 -31.06 2.67
N GLU A 189 -4.73 -30.88 2.83
CA GLU A 189 -4.11 -29.55 2.87
C GLU A 189 -4.29 -28.79 1.53
N ALA A 190 -4.12 -29.47 0.39
CA ALA A 190 -4.39 -28.90 -0.93
C ALA A 190 -5.86 -28.48 -1.11
N LEU A 191 -6.83 -29.30 -0.64
CA LEU A 191 -8.26 -28.97 -0.66
C LEU A 191 -8.60 -27.77 0.23
N THR A 192 -7.89 -27.64 1.35
CA THR A 192 -8.03 -26.49 2.25
C THR A 192 -7.60 -25.21 1.53
N LEU A 193 -6.48 -25.25 0.81
CA LEU A 193 -6.02 -24.13 -0.03
C LEU A 193 -7.00 -23.80 -1.17
N LEU A 194 -7.61 -24.81 -1.80
CA LEU A 194 -8.62 -24.64 -2.85
C LEU A 194 -9.97 -24.12 -2.34
N SER A 195 -10.23 -24.20 -1.04
CA SER A 195 -11.44 -23.66 -0.42
C SER A 195 -11.29 -22.19 -0.01
N SER A 196 -10.07 -21.64 -0.14
CA SER A 196 -9.77 -20.25 0.19
C SER A 196 -10.37 -19.29 -0.85
N PRO A 197 -10.82 -18.07 -0.47
CA PRO A 197 -11.33 -17.06 -1.41
C PRO A 197 -10.35 -16.69 -2.55
N GLU A 198 -9.07 -16.99 -2.36
CA GLU A 198 -7.99 -16.83 -3.32
C GLU A 198 -8.08 -17.79 -4.51
N ALA A 199 -8.80 -18.91 -4.34
CA ALA A 199 -9.06 -19.91 -5.36
C ALA A 199 -10.18 -19.45 -6.30
N GLY A 200 -9.94 -18.39 -7.08
CA GLY A 200 -10.90 -17.91 -8.09
C GLY A 200 -10.65 -18.52 -9.47
N GLY A 201 -11.56 -19.36 -9.99
CA GLY A 201 -11.63 -19.73 -11.40
C GLY A 201 -12.20 -21.13 -11.71
N PRO A 202 -12.80 -21.37 -12.90
CA PRO A 202 -13.35 -22.67 -13.31
C PRO A 202 -12.34 -23.83 -13.28
N LEU A 203 -11.07 -23.55 -13.60
CA LEU A 203 -9.96 -24.52 -13.57
C LEU A 203 -9.70 -25.12 -12.18
N LEU A 204 -10.17 -24.45 -11.12
CA LEU A 204 -9.98 -24.90 -9.73
C LEU A 204 -11.04 -25.90 -9.30
N MET A 205 -12.20 -25.90 -9.95
CA MET A 205 -13.26 -26.86 -9.67
C MET A 205 -12.89 -28.25 -10.19
N GLU A 206 -12.31 -28.34 -11.39
CA GLU A 206 -11.80 -29.60 -11.92
C GLU A 206 -10.64 -30.15 -11.08
N GLN A 207 -9.70 -29.30 -10.69
CA GLN A 207 -8.58 -29.71 -9.84
C GLN A 207 -9.05 -30.18 -8.46
N ARG A 208 -10.07 -29.53 -7.89
CA ARG A 208 -10.71 -29.94 -6.63
C ARG A 208 -11.35 -31.32 -6.76
N LEU A 209 -12.13 -31.57 -7.81
CA LEU A 209 -12.77 -32.87 -8.05
C LEU A 209 -11.73 -33.99 -8.15
N ARG A 210 -10.67 -33.79 -8.95
CA ARG A 210 -9.58 -34.77 -9.08
C ARG A 210 -8.91 -35.09 -7.76
N ILE A 211 -8.67 -34.08 -6.91
CA ILE A 211 -8.07 -34.30 -5.58
C ILE A 211 -9.05 -35.04 -4.65
N GLN A 212 -10.35 -34.74 -4.71
CA GLN A 212 -11.38 -35.42 -3.92
C GLN A 212 -11.50 -36.90 -4.28
N GLU A 213 -11.63 -37.22 -5.57
CA GLU A 213 -11.67 -38.61 -6.07
C GLU A 213 -10.44 -39.39 -5.62
N ARG A 214 -9.26 -38.77 -5.73
CA ARG A 214 -8.01 -39.44 -5.32
C ARG A 214 -7.94 -39.67 -3.82
N LEU A 215 -8.40 -38.71 -3.02
CA LEU A 215 -8.45 -38.85 -1.57
C LEU A 215 -9.40 -39.97 -1.14
N GLU A 216 -10.56 -40.12 -1.78
CA GLU A 216 -11.51 -41.21 -1.52
C GLU A 216 -10.89 -42.58 -1.79
N THR A 217 -10.11 -42.72 -2.88
CA THR A 217 -9.41 -43.98 -3.18
C THR A 217 -8.29 -44.34 -2.19
N LEU A 218 -7.74 -43.37 -1.47
CA LEU A 218 -6.68 -43.60 -0.49
C LEU A 218 -7.20 -43.97 0.91
N ILE A 219 -8.47 -43.63 1.19
CA ILE A 219 -9.10 -43.84 2.50
C ILE A 219 -10.01 -45.09 2.50
N SER A 220 -10.37 -45.59 1.32
CA SER A 220 -11.16 -46.82 1.12
C SER A 220 -10.29 -48.07 1.25
#